data_AF-A0A846DI96-F1
#
_entry.id   AF-A0A846DI96-F1
#
_cell.length_a   1.000
_cell.length_b   1.000
_cell.length_c   1.000
_cell.angle_alpha   90.00
_cell.angle_beta   90.00
_cell.angle_gamma   90.00
#
_symmetry.space_group_name_H-M   'P 1'
#
loop_
_entity.id
_entity.type
_entity.pdbx_description
1 polymer ?
#
loop_
_entity_poly.entity_id
_entity_poly.type
_entity_poly.pdbx_seq_one_letter_code
_entity_poly.pdbx_strand_id
1 'polypeptide(L)'
;LWASFLQPGQRSPLFKSSARILDLYDHHRIYFCYVHVGTEIARIEMPEWVAQNSALLNQALSLMLGQVYKGYGYPIAVSEAHNQAVIKAGDRNRFFALLEQQMIRAGVKNVGISYKEARKRGSIS
;
A
#
# COMPACT_ATOMS: atom_id res chain seq x y z
N LEU A 1 16.35 -12.36 -11.51
CA LEU A 1 16.62 -13.74 -10.99
C LEU A 1 15.33 -14.58 -11.00
N TRP A 2 14.33 -14.32 -10.16
CA TRP A 2 13.13 -15.19 -10.13
C TRP A 2 12.32 -15.22 -11.43
N ALA A 3 12.33 -14.14 -12.22
CA ALA A 3 11.69 -14.10 -13.54
C ALA A 3 12.21 -15.15 -14.53
N SER A 4 13.42 -15.67 -14.34
CA SER A 4 13.98 -16.74 -15.19
C SER A 4 13.77 -18.14 -14.62
N PHE A 5 13.28 -18.28 -13.39
CA PHE A 5 13.14 -19.57 -12.69
C PHE A 5 11.69 -19.98 -12.43
N LEU A 6 10.77 -19.02 -12.33
CA LEU A 6 9.37 -19.27 -12.04
C LEU A 6 8.54 -19.17 -13.32
N GLN A 7 7.66 -20.13 -13.55
CA GLN A 7 6.60 -20.01 -14.56
C GLN A 7 5.41 -19.22 -13.99
N PRO A 8 4.56 -18.60 -14.83
CA PRO A 8 3.33 -17.96 -14.38
C PRO A 8 2.50 -18.84 -13.43
N GLY A 9 2.10 -18.27 -12.29
CA GLY A 9 1.39 -18.95 -11.20
C GLY A 9 2.28 -19.66 -10.19
N GLN A 10 3.58 -19.83 -10.46
CA GLN A 10 4.51 -20.45 -9.53
C GLN A 10 5.07 -19.46 -8.52
N ARG A 11 5.53 -19.99 -7.38
CA ARG A 11 6.20 -19.23 -6.34
C ARG A 11 7.56 -19.81 -5.98
N SER A 12 8.42 -18.96 -5.44
CA SER A 12 9.64 -19.36 -4.75
C SER A 12 9.34 -20.08 -3.42
N PRO A 13 10.36 -20.60 -2.74
CA PRO A 13 10.26 -20.96 -1.32
C PRO A 13 9.83 -19.78 -0.45
N LEU A 14 9.42 -20.09 0.77
CA LEU A 14 9.10 -19.10 1.80
C LEU A 14 10.38 -18.65 2.51
N PHE A 15 10.47 -17.36 2.76
CA PHE A 15 11.55 -16.72 3.48
C PHE A 15 10.98 -16.02 4.71
N LYS A 16 11.72 -16.05 5.82
CA LYS A 16 11.38 -15.27 7.02
C LYS A 16 11.93 -13.86 6.88
N SER A 17 11.12 -12.84 7.16
CA SER A 17 11.58 -11.45 7.17
C SER A 17 12.56 -11.21 8.32
N SER A 18 13.67 -10.53 8.02
CA SER A 18 14.71 -10.13 8.98
C SER A 18 14.56 -8.69 9.47
N ALA A 19 13.44 -8.02 9.15
CA ALA A 19 13.23 -6.64 9.55
C ALA A 19 13.15 -6.51 11.08
N ARG A 20 14.09 -5.77 11.68
CA ARG A 20 14.20 -5.57 13.13
C ARG A 20 12.93 -5.00 13.78
N ILE A 21 12.14 -4.24 13.02
CA ILE A 21 10.86 -3.72 13.51
C ILE A 21 9.93 -4.83 13.99
N LEU A 22 10.02 -6.03 13.40
CA LEU A 22 9.20 -7.19 13.77
C LEU A 22 9.54 -7.75 15.15
N ASP A 23 10.68 -7.39 15.74
CA ASP A 23 10.99 -7.76 17.12
C ASP A 23 10.04 -7.10 18.13
N LEU A 24 9.38 -5.99 17.74
CA LEU A 24 8.34 -5.35 18.54
C LEU A 24 6.96 -6.01 18.42
N TYR A 25 6.79 -6.92 17.46
CA TYR A 25 5.49 -7.51 17.11
C TYR A 25 5.41 -8.99 17.50
N ASP A 26 6.30 -9.47 18.36
CA ASP A 26 6.31 -10.81 18.96
C ASP A 26 5.98 -11.95 17.96
N HIS A 27 4.83 -12.62 18.14
CA HIS A 27 4.36 -13.73 17.30
C HIS A 27 3.86 -13.30 15.90
N HIS A 28 3.77 -12.00 15.61
CA HIS A 28 3.39 -11.50 14.29
C HIS A 28 4.61 -11.39 13.36
N ARG A 29 5.38 -12.47 13.26
CA ARG A 29 6.48 -12.57 12.31
C ARG A 29 5.92 -12.60 10.89
N ILE A 30 6.64 -11.95 9.98
CA ILE A 30 6.27 -11.89 8.56
C ILE A 30 7.17 -12.85 7.77
N TYR A 31 6.54 -13.61 6.89
CA TYR A 31 7.17 -14.41 5.87
C TYR A 31 6.87 -13.81 4.50
N PHE A 32 7.69 -14.13 3.50
CA PHE A 32 7.48 -13.68 2.15
C PHE A 32 7.89 -14.74 1.12
N CYS A 33 7.33 -14.65 -0.08
CA CYS A 33 7.79 -15.37 -1.25
C CYS A 33 7.64 -14.50 -2.49
N TYR A 34 8.34 -14.88 -3.55
CA TYR A 34 8.17 -14.28 -4.88
C TYR A 34 7.21 -15.14 -5.68
N VAL A 35 6.26 -14.51 -6.36
CA VAL A 35 5.24 -15.18 -7.19
C VAL A 35 5.30 -14.59 -8.58
N HIS A 36 5.32 -15.43 -9.60
CA HIS A 36 5.15 -14.99 -10.98
C HIS A 36 3.67 -14.79 -11.26
N VAL A 37 3.21 -13.54 -11.30
CA VAL A 37 1.79 -13.23 -11.47
C VAL A 37 1.33 -13.21 -12.94
N GLY A 38 2.27 -13.39 -13.87
CA GLY A 38 2.03 -13.55 -15.30
C GLY A 38 2.70 -12.45 -16.12
N THR A 39 2.57 -11.22 -15.65
CA THR A 39 3.23 -10.03 -16.23
C THR A 39 4.56 -9.71 -15.57
N GLU A 40 4.68 -9.98 -14.27
CA GLU A 40 5.84 -9.64 -13.47
C GLU A 40 6.05 -10.62 -12.29
N ILE A 41 7.09 -10.36 -11.50
CA ILE A 41 7.37 -11.06 -10.25
C ILE A 41 6.94 -10.17 -9.09
N ALA A 42 5.90 -10.58 -8.37
CA ALA A 42 5.44 -9.89 -7.18
C ALA A 42 6.08 -10.51 -5.92
N ARG A 43 6.46 -9.65 -4.96
CA ARG A 43 6.79 -10.08 -3.59
C ARG A 43 5.51 -10.08 -2.77
N ILE A 44 5.11 -11.24 -2.29
CA ILE A 44 3.95 -11.40 -1.42
C ILE A 44 4.44 -11.60 -0.01
N GLU A 45 3.92 -10.81 0.93
CA GLU A 45 4.20 -10.93 2.35
C GLU A 45 2.97 -11.43 3.09
N MET A 46 3.18 -12.25 4.10
CA MET A 46 2.12 -12.88 4.88
C MET A 46 2.58 -13.14 6.31
N PRO A 47 1.65 -13.20 7.28
CA PRO A 47 2.01 -13.53 8.64
C PRO A 47 2.39 -15.02 8.78
N GLU A 48 3.17 -15.33 9.81
CA GLU A 48 3.71 -16.67 10.10
C GLU A 48 2.64 -17.76 10.13
N TRP A 49 1.47 -17.49 10.72
CA TRP A 49 0.38 -18.46 10.80
C TRP A 49 -0.25 -18.81 9.44
N VAL A 50 -0.18 -17.91 8.46
CA VAL A 50 -0.55 -18.23 7.06
C VAL A 50 0.55 -19.07 6.44
N ALA A 51 1.82 -18.68 6.62
CA ALA A 51 2.96 -19.36 6.02
C ALA A 51 3.13 -20.81 6.49
N GLN A 52 2.79 -21.10 7.75
CA GLN A 52 2.89 -22.44 8.35
C GLN A 52 1.69 -23.35 8.01
N ASN A 53 0.56 -22.81 7.56
CA ASN A 53 -0.61 -23.58 7.17
C ASN A 53 -0.73 -23.65 5.65
N SER A 54 -0.39 -24.80 5.07
CA SER A 54 -0.38 -24.99 3.62
C SER A 54 -1.74 -24.75 2.95
N ALA A 55 -2.85 -25.11 3.62
CA ALA A 55 -4.18 -24.88 3.09
C ALA A 55 -4.50 -23.38 3.00
N LEU A 56 -4.26 -22.63 4.08
CA LEU A 56 -4.45 -21.17 4.11
C LEU A 56 -3.53 -20.46 3.12
N LEU A 57 -2.25 -20.86 3.07
CA LEU A 57 -1.28 -20.30 2.14
C LEU A 57 -1.73 -20.48 0.69
N ASN A 58 -2.09 -21.70 0.30
CA ASN A 58 -2.51 -22.00 -1.06
C ASN A 58 -3.79 -21.23 -1.42
N GLN A 59 -4.77 -21.19 -0.51
CA GLN A 59 -6.00 -20.42 -0.72
C GLN A 59 -5.72 -18.92 -0.91
N ALA A 60 -4.89 -18.33 -0.06
CA ALA A 60 -4.53 -16.91 -0.16
C ALA A 60 -3.83 -16.58 -1.49
N LEU A 61 -2.89 -17.43 -1.91
CA LEU A 61 -2.17 -17.27 -3.18
C LEU A 61 -3.10 -17.44 -4.38
N SER A 62 -3.99 -18.43 -4.37
CA SER A 62 -4.98 -18.63 -5.44
C SER A 62 -5.93 -17.44 -5.57
N LEU A 63 -6.41 -16.90 -4.45
CA LEU A 63 -7.28 -15.71 -4.45
C LEU A 63 -6.54 -14.49 -5.00
N MET A 64 -5.29 -14.28 -4.59
CA MET A 64 -4.44 -13.19 -5.08
C MET A 64 -4.22 -13.29 -6.60
N LEU A 65 -3.83 -14.47 -7.11
CA LEU A 65 -3.66 -14.70 -8.54
C LEU A 65 -4.97 -14.46 -9.31
N GLY A 66 -6.11 -14.89 -8.75
CA GLY A 66 -7.42 -14.61 -9.33
C GLY A 66 -7.75 -13.11 -9.43
N GLN A 67 -7.36 -12.31 -8.43
CA GLN A 67 -7.50 -10.85 -8.47
C GLN A 67 -6.58 -10.20 -9.50
N VAL A 68 -5.33 -10.66 -9.58
CA VAL A 68 -4.36 -10.15 -10.58
C VAL A 68 -4.82 -10.46 -12.00
N TYR A 69 -5.31 -11.67 -12.25
CA TYR A 69 -5.80 -12.06 -13.56
C TYR A 69 -6.99 -11.20 -13.99
N LYS A 70 -7.95 -10.98 -13.08
CA LYS A 70 -9.11 -10.10 -13.33
C LYS A 70 -8.72 -8.63 -13.55
N GLY A 71 -7.66 -8.17 -12.88
CA GLY A 71 -7.13 -6.81 -12.97
C GLY A 71 -6.03 -6.61 -14.02
N TYR A 72 -5.92 -7.53 -14.99
CA TYR A 72 -4.96 -7.43 -16.11
C TYR A 72 -3.49 -7.27 -15.68
N GLY A 73 -3.06 -8.01 -14.64
CA GLY A 73 -1.67 -8.00 -14.18
C GLY A 73 -1.45 -7.26 -12.85
N TYR A 74 -2.49 -6.64 -12.28
CA TYR A 74 -2.42 -6.04 -10.95
C TYR A 74 -3.68 -6.34 -10.13
N PRO A 75 -3.59 -6.55 -8.80
CA PRO A 75 -4.78 -6.79 -7.98
C PRO A 75 -5.74 -5.60 -8.01
N ILE A 76 -6.99 -5.82 -8.39
CA ILE A 76 -8.02 -4.77 -8.50
C ILE A 76 -8.18 -4.02 -7.17
N ALA A 77 -8.19 -4.73 -6.04
CA ALA A 77 -8.36 -4.12 -4.72
C ALA A 77 -7.24 -3.11 -4.38
N VAL A 78 -6.00 -3.36 -4.81
CA VAL A 78 -4.89 -2.43 -4.57
C VAL A 78 -4.98 -1.25 -5.53
N SER A 79 -5.41 -1.47 -6.78
CA SER A 79 -5.66 -0.40 -7.74
C SER A 79 -6.77 0.54 -7.26
N GLU A 80 -7.84 -0.01 -6.72
CA GLU A 80 -8.95 0.75 -6.14
C GLU A 80 -8.50 1.55 -4.91
N ALA A 81 -7.76 0.92 -3.99
CA ALA A 81 -7.22 1.60 -2.82
C ALA A 81 -6.27 2.74 -3.22
N HIS A 82 -5.43 2.54 -4.23
CA HIS A 82 -4.58 3.60 -4.78
C HIS A 82 -5.42 4.76 -5.32
N ASN A 83 -6.43 4.47 -6.14
CA ASN A 83 -7.34 5.47 -6.71
C ASN A 83 -8.11 6.26 -5.63
N GLN A 84 -8.53 5.59 -4.56
CA GLN A 84 -9.24 6.21 -3.44
C GLN A 84 -8.31 7.04 -2.53
N ALA A 85 -7.04 6.65 -2.39
CA ALA A 85 -6.06 7.35 -1.56
C ALA A 85 -5.54 8.65 -2.20
N VAL A 86 -5.83 8.92 -3.48
CA VAL A 86 -5.41 10.16 -4.15
C VAL A 86 -6.17 11.36 -3.58
N ILE A 87 -5.49 12.18 -2.79
CA ILE A 87 -6.00 13.48 -2.34
C ILE A 87 -5.95 14.46 -3.52
N LYS A 88 -7.12 14.85 -4.04
CA LYS A 88 -7.20 15.78 -5.17
C LYS A 88 -6.95 17.22 -4.72
N ALA A 89 -6.63 18.10 -5.68
CA ALA A 89 -6.46 19.53 -5.41
C ALA A 89 -7.71 20.16 -4.76
N GLY A 90 -8.91 19.74 -5.18
CA GLY A 90 -10.18 20.18 -4.58
C GLY A 90 -10.34 19.77 -3.11
N ASP A 91 -9.91 18.55 -2.75
CA ASP A 91 -9.98 18.06 -1.37
C ASP A 91 -9.07 18.87 -0.44
N ARG A 92 -7.87 19.22 -0.91
CA ARG A 92 -6.94 20.11 -0.19
C ARG A 92 -7.55 21.50 0.00
N ASN A 93 -8.12 22.09 -1.05
CA ASN A 93 -8.75 23.41 -0.93
C ASN A 93 -9.92 23.40 0.07
N ARG A 94 -10.73 22.35 0.06
CA ARG A 94 -11.85 22.18 1.00
C ARG A 94 -11.37 21.98 2.44
N PHE A 95 -10.30 21.21 2.65
CA PHE A 95 -9.67 21.06 3.96
C PHE A 95 -9.20 22.39 4.51
N PHE A 96 -8.46 23.18 3.72
CA PHE A 96 -7.97 24.49 4.17
C PHE A 96 -9.09 25.50 4.40
N ALA A 97 -10.15 25.50 3.59
CA ALA A 97 -11.32 26.34 3.82
C ALA A 97 -12.04 25.98 5.13
N LEU A 98 -12.19 24.69 5.44
CA LEU A 98 -12.74 24.24 6.72
C LEU A 98 -11.84 24.62 7.89
N LEU A 99 -10.52 24.45 7.73
CA LEU A 99 -9.55 24.81 8.76
C LEU A 99 -9.59 26.32 9.05
N GLU A 100 -9.62 27.16 8.02
CA GLU A 100 -9.78 28.61 8.14
C GLU A 100 -11.08 28.98 8.87
N GLN A 101 -12.20 28.35 8.51
CA GLN A 101 -13.48 28.55 9.19
C GLN A 101 -13.41 28.20 10.68
N GLN A 102 -12.75 27.09 11.06
CA GLN A 102 -12.61 26.70 12.46
C GLN A 102 -11.64 27.61 13.22
N MET A 103 -10.56 28.08 12.59
CA MET A 103 -9.62 29.03 13.17
C MET A 103 -10.28 30.39 13.47
N ILE A 104 -11.12 30.87 12.55
CA ILE A 104 -11.94 32.08 12.74
C ILE A 104 -12.89 31.89 13.93
N ARG A 105 -13.59 30.75 14.00
CA ARG A 105 -14.48 30.41 15.14
C ARG A 105 -13.72 30.35 16.47
N ALA A 106 -12.47 29.89 16.47
CA ALA A 106 -11.61 29.83 17.65
C ALA A 106 -10.99 31.20 18.03
N GLY A 107 -11.32 32.28 17.32
CA GLY A 107 -10.90 33.64 17.66
C GLY A 107 -9.52 34.05 17.12
N VAL A 108 -8.92 33.26 16.22
CA VAL A 108 -7.64 33.59 15.58
C VAL A 108 -7.88 34.64 14.49
N LYS A 109 -7.51 35.90 14.75
CA LYS A 109 -7.81 37.05 13.87
C LYS A 109 -6.80 37.31 12.74
N ASN A 110 -5.76 36.49 12.57
CA ASN A 110 -4.76 36.63 11.50
C ASN A 110 -4.35 35.25 10.95
N VAL A 111 -5.25 34.58 10.24
CA VAL A 111 -4.92 33.36 9.48
C VAL A 111 -4.25 33.78 8.16
N GLY A 112 -3.08 34.41 8.26
CA GLY A 112 -2.24 34.71 7.10
C GLY A 112 -1.49 33.45 6.67
N ILE A 113 -1.57 33.09 5.39
CA ILE A 113 -0.81 31.97 4.82
C ILE A 113 0.69 32.23 5.06
N SER A 114 1.37 31.31 5.75
CA SER A 114 2.81 31.44 5.99
C SER A 114 3.58 31.44 4.66
N TYR A 115 4.65 32.22 4.58
CA TYR A 115 5.57 32.25 3.42
C TYR A 115 6.03 30.85 2.97
N LYS A 116 6.10 29.87 3.89
CA LYS A 116 6.44 28.48 3.58
C LYS A 116 5.33 27.73 2.85
N GLU A 117 4.08 28.04 3.16
CA GLU A 117 2.91 27.40 2.55
C GLU A 117 2.62 27.98 1.15
N ALA A 118 2.79 29.30 0.97
CA ALA A 118 2.71 29.96 -0.34
C ALA A 118 3.70 29.36 -1.37
N ARG A 119 4.94 29.06 -0.94
CA ARG A 119 5.96 28.41 -1.78
C ARG A 119 5.61 26.97 -2.18
N LYS A 120 4.95 26.21 -1.32
CA LYS A 120 4.50 24.84 -1.64
C LYS A 120 3.32 24.83 -2.62
N ARG A 121 2.45 25.84 -2.59
CA ARG A 121 1.33 25.96 -3.54
C ARG A 121 1.79 26.30 -4.97
N GLY A 122 2.90 27.02 -5.15
CA GLY A 122 3.44 27.36 -6.47
C GLY A 122 4.33 26.31 -7.14
N SER A 123 4.75 25.27 -6.41
CA SER A 123 5.66 24.23 -6.92
C SER A 123 4.94 22.99 -7.47
N ILE A 124 3.60 22.98 -7.45
CA ILE A 124 2.76 21.91 -7.98
C ILE A 124 2.00 22.50 -9.17
N SER A 125 2.63 22.53 -10.33
CA SER A 125 2.04 22.83 -11.63
C SER A 125 2.62 21.88 -12.65
#